data_AF-A0AAT9T6Q9-F1
#
_entry.id   AF-A0AAT9T6Q9-F1
#
_cell.length_a   1.000
_cell.length_b   1.000
_cell.length_c   1.000
_cell.angle_alpha   90.00
_cell.angle_beta   90.00
_cell.angle_gamma   90.00
#
_symmetry.space_group_name_H-M   'P 1'
#
loop_
_entity.id
_entity.type
_entity.pdbx_description
1 polymer ?
#
loop_
_entity_poly.entity_id
_entity_poly.type
_entity_poly.pdbx_seq_one_letter_code
_entity_poly.pdbx_strand_id
1 'polypeptide(L)'
;MTRRTRFLVNEHPVIAAQWHPELNTELNLTLIGPGSHKSAFWQCDEGHVWQAQIHSLVAGTGCPQCAGYVPRGRAMRSQQPSMRDGCR
;
A
#
# COMPACT_ATOMS: atom_id res chain seq x y z
N MET A 1 -1.40 28.90 23.18
CA MET A 1 -2.13 28.05 22.21
C MET A 1 -1.16 26.97 21.73
N THR A 2 -1.11 25.83 22.40
CA THR A 2 -0.19 24.73 22.07
C THR A 2 -0.62 24.13 20.73
N ARG A 3 0.24 24.26 19.72
CA ARG A 3 0.03 23.68 18.39
C ARG A 3 0.14 22.16 18.56
N ARG A 4 -1.00 21.49 18.71
CA ARG A 4 -1.06 20.04 18.89
C ARG A 4 -0.65 19.40 17.57
N THR A 5 0.61 18.97 17.48
CA THR A 5 1.14 18.35 16.28
C THR A 5 0.43 17.01 16.10
N ARG A 6 -0.41 16.91 15.07
CA ARG A 6 -1.16 15.70 14.71
C ARG A 6 -0.26 14.78 13.90
N PHE A 7 0.27 13.73 14.52
CA PHE A 7 1.08 12.73 13.86
C PHE A 7 0.21 11.58 13.36
N LEU A 8 0.49 11.06 12.15
CA LEU A 8 -0.28 9.95 11.59
C LEU A 8 -0.27 8.72 12.51
N VAL A 9 0.89 8.42 13.10
CA VAL A 9 1.08 7.29 14.03
C VAL A 9 0.19 7.35 15.27
N ASN A 10 -0.16 8.56 15.72
CA ASN A 10 -0.94 8.76 16.92
C ASN A 10 -2.45 8.76 16.64
N GLU A 11 -2.87 9.33 15.52
CA GLU A 11 -4.28 9.43 15.15
C GLU A 11 -4.79 8.14 14.48
N HIS A 12 -3.92 7.43 13.75
CA HIS A 12 -4.28 6.25 12.97
C HIS A 12 -3.23 5.13 13.10
N PRO A 13 -3.19 4.42 14.25
CA PRO A 13 -2.21 3.36 14.49
C PRO A 13 -2.35 2.19 13.50
N VAL A 14 -3.57 1.88 13.04
CA VAL A 14 -3.83 0.80 12.07
C VAL A 14 -3.22 1.11 10.69
N ILE A 15 -3.22 2.38 10.30
CA ILE A 15 -2.61 2.81 9.03
C ILE A 15 -1.09 2.77 9.20
N ALA A 16 -0.57 3.31 10.31
CA ALA A 16 0.86 3.30 10.60
C ALA A 16 1.47 1.88 10.64
N ALA A 17 0.70 0.87 11.07
CA ALA A 17 1.14 -0.53 11.04
C ALA A 17 1.36 -1.08 9.62
N GLN A 18 0.65 -0.54 8.62
CA GLN A 18 0.80 -0.93 7.21
C GLN A 18 1.94 -0.16 6.51
N TRP A 19 2.74 0.63 7.23
CA TRP A 19 3.82 1.42 6.62
C TRP A 19 5.01 0.56 6.23
N HIS A 20 5.55 0.77 5.03
CA HIS A 20 6.76 0.08 4.58
C HIS A 20 8.03 0.85 4.99
N PRO A 21 8.87 0.37 5.93
CA PRO A 21 10.05 1.11 6.39
C PRO A 21 11.14 1.24 5.33
N GLU A 22 11.36 0.21 4.51
CA GLU A 22 12.48 0.18 3.55
C GLU A 22 12.27 1.05 2.29
N LEU A 23 11.02 1.21 1.84
CA LEU A 23 10.71 2.01 0.65
C LEU A 23 10.46 3.48 0.99
N ASN A 24 10.21 3.79 2.26
CA ASN A 24 9.97 5.14 2.75
C ASN A 24 11.18 5.69 3.51
N THR A 25 12.40 5.33 3.10
CA THR A 25 13.66 5.75 3.74
C THR A 25 13.81 7.27 3.83
N GLU A 26 13.19 8.02 2.90
CA GLU A 26 13.19 9.50 2.90
C GLU A 26 11.98 10.12 3.63
N LEU A 27 11.02 9.30 4.10
CA LEU A 27 9.78 9.77 4.70
C LEU A 27 9.69 9.35 6.18
N ASN A 28 9.49 10.34 7.04
CA ASN A 28 9.34 10.11 8.48
C ASN A 28 7.87 10.19 8.88
N LEU A 29 7.27 9.06 9.26
CA LEU A 29 5.93 8.98 9.85
C LEU A 29 5.72 9.94 11.04
N THR A 30 6.78 10.22 11.78
CA THR A 30 6.83 11.13 12.93
C THR A 30 6.84 12.60 12.53
N LEU A 31 7.07 12.92 11.26
CA LEU A 31 7.04 14.29 10.72
C LEU A 31 5.84 14.52 9.80
N ILE A 32 5.03 13.48 9.55
CA ILE A 32 3.93 13.55 8.60
C ILE A 32 2.59 13.42 9.34
N GLY A 33 1.71 14.41 9.10
CA GLY A 33 0.36 14.41 9.61
C GLY A 33 -0.64 13.68 8.71
N PRO A 34 -1.83 13.35 9.24
CA PRO A 34 -2.86 12.59 8.52
C PRO A 34 -3.42 13.31 7.28
N GLY A 35 -3.36 14.64 7.24
CA GLY A 35 -3.77 15.44 6.08
C GLY A 35 -2.66 15.71 5.07
N SER A 36 -1.57 14.95 5.09
CA SER A 36 -0.47 15.15 4.15
C SER A 36 -0.78 14.52 2.79
N HIS A 37 -0.44 15.24 1.73
CA HIS A 37 -0.56 14.77 0.34
C HIS A 37 0.68 13.98 -0.10
N LYS A 38 1.57 13.62 0.84
CA LYS A 38 2.74 12.79 0.55
C LYS A 38 2.30 11.37 0.22
N SER A 39 2.81 10.86 -0.89
CA SER A 39 2.70 9.47 -1.30
C SER A 39 3.73 8.64 -0.53
N ALA A 40 3.28 7.55 0.07
CA ALA A 40 4.14 6.60 0.77
C ALA A 40 3.85 5.17 0.29
N PHE A 41 4.78 4.27 0.57
CA PHE A 41 4.62 2.84 0.32
C PHE A 41 4.00 2.14 1.52
N TRP A 42 3.00 1.31 1.25
CA TRP A 42 2.24 0.58 2.24
C TRP A 42 2.28 -0.90 1.92
N GLN A 43 2.23 -1.72 2.96
CA GLN A 43 2.22 -3.17 2.87
C GLN A 43 1.05 -3.69 3.70
N CYS A 44 0.20 -4.53 3.10
CA CYS A 44 -0.86 -5.22 3.82
C CYS A 44 -0.33 -6.52 4.42
N ASP A 45 -1.12 -7.13 5.30
CA ASP A 45 -0.81 -8.42 5.93
C ASP A 45 -0.53 -9.54 4.90
N GLU A 46 -1.24 -9.52 3.76
CA GLU A 46 -1.03 -10.45 2.64
C GLU A 46 0.30 -10.22 1.87
N GLY A 47 1.09 -9.21 2.23
CA GLY A 47 2.35 -8.88 1.57
C GLY A 47 2.23 -8.06 0.28
N HIS A 48 1.05 -7.56 -0.06
CA HIS A 48 0.92 -6.62 -1.19
C HIS A 48 1.51 -5.27 -0.82
N VAL A 49 2.45 -4.79 -1.65
CA VAL A 49 3.01 -3.45 -1.52
C VAL A 49 2.37 -2.53 -2.55
N TRP A 50 1.85 -1.37 -2.11
CA TRP A 50 1.29 -0.37 -3.01
C TRP A 50 1.66 1.05 -2.57
N GLN A 51 1.66 1.98 -3.52
CA GLN A 51 1.90 3.39 -3.26
C GLN A 51 0.57 4.13 -3.14
N ALA A 52 0.36 4.83 -2.02
CA ALA A 52 -0.83 5.62 -1.78
C ALA A 52 -0.51 6.89 -0.97
N GLN A 53 -1.33 7.93 -1.17
CA GLN A 53 -1.25 9.15 -0.38
C GLN A 53 -1.82 8.92 1.02
N ILE A 54 -1.16 9.49 2.03
CA ILE A 54 -1.55 9.32 3.44
C ILE A 54 -3.00 9.75 3.68
N HIS A 55 -3.40 10.92 3.16
CA HIS A 55 -4.78 11.41 3.32
C HIS A 55 -5.82 10.45 2.68
N SER A 56 -5.48 9.75 1.59
CA SER A 56 -6.39 8.81 0.94
C SER A 56 -6.60 7.55 1.80
N LEU A 57 -5.55 7.04 2.44
CA LEU A 57 -5.67 5.93 3.40
C LEU A 57 -6.47 6.32 4.63
N VAL A 58 -6.24 7.54 5.14
CA VAL A 58 -7.04 8.09 6.25
C VAL A 58 -8.52 8.22 5.86
N ALA A 59 -8.81 8.53 4.59
CA ALA A 59 -10.17 8.55 4.06
C ALA A 59 -10.81 7.15 3.87
N GLY A 60 -10.06 6.06 4.07
CA GLY A 60 -10.56 4.69 3.95
C GLY A 60 -10.10 3.94 2.69
N THR A 61 -9.23 4.51 1.87
CA THR A 61 -8.69 3.84 0.68
C THR A 61 -7.61 2.83 1.08
N GLY A 62 -7.99 1.57 1.28
CA GLY A 62 -7.08 0.47 1.65
C GLY A 62 -6.30 -0.13 0.46
N CYS A 63 -5.77 -1.34 0.66
CA CYS A 63 -5.04 -2.07 -0.37
C CYS A 63 -5.91 -2.27 -1.63
N PRO A 64 -5.49 -1.77 -2.81
CA PRO A 64 -6.27 -1.95 -4.03
C PRO A 64 -6.38 -3.43 -4.42
N GLN A 65 -5.35 -4.22 -4.11
CA GLN A 65 -5.34 -5.64 -4.42
C GLN A 65 -6.35 -6.41 -3.55
N CYS A 66 -6.38 -6.14 -2.23
CA CYS A 66 -7.37 -6.74 -1.32
C CYS A 66 -8.80 -6.23 -1.58
N ALA A 67 -8.95 -4.96 -1.99
CA ALA A 67 -10.23 -4.38 -2.35
C ALA A 67 -10.78 -4.88 -3.71
N GLY A 68 -10.06 -5.77 -4.41
CA GLY A 68 -10.49 -6.31 -5.71
C GLY A 68 -10.29 -5.35 -6.89
N TYR A 69 -9.55 -4.25 -6.70
CA TYR A 69 -9.01 -3.42 -7.77
C TYR A 69 -7.81 -4.13 -8.41
N VAL A 70 -8.08 -5.26 -9.05
CA VAL A 70 -7.19 -5.75 -10.10
C VAL A 70 -7.23 -4.70 -11.22
N PRO A 71 -6.10 -4.10 -11.63
CA PRO A 71 -6.10 -3.26 -12.81
C PRO A 71 -6.69 -4.10 -13.95
N ARG A 72 -7.73 -3.58 -14.60
CA ARG A 72 -8.52 -4.19 -15.69
C ARG A 72 -7.70 -4.53 -16.95
N GLY A 73 -6.38 -4.70 -16.85
CA GLY A 73 -5.47 -4.86 -17.97
C GLY A 73 -4.24 -5.74 -17.73
N ARG A 74 -4.18 -6.57 -16.67
CA ARG A 74 -3.05 -7.51 -16.57
C ARG A 74 -3.44 -8.84 -15.91
N ALA A 75 -4.22 -9.63 -16.63
CA ALA A 75 -4.16 -11.09 -16.49
C ALA A 75 -2.82 -11.54 -17.10
N MET A 76 -1.73 -11.42 -16.35
CA MET A 76 -0.53 -12.19 -16.67
C MET A 76 -0.80 -13.62 -16.22
N ARG A 77 -1.50 -14.35 -17.11
CA ARG A 77 -1.47 -15.81 -17.15
C ARG A 77 -0.01 -16.20 -17.38
N SER A 78 0.76 -16.29 -16.31
CA SER A 78 2.08 -16.91 -16.33
C SER A 78 1.91 -18.43 -16.32
N GLN A 79 1.28 -19.00 -17.36
CA GLN A 79 1.25 -20.45 -17.57
C GLN A 79 1.13 -20.79 -19.06
N GLN A 80 2.17 -20.50 -19.84
CA GLN A 80 2.61 -21.38 -20.93
C GLN A 80 4.15 -21.29 -20.98
N PRO A 81 4.90 -22.34 -21.34
CA PRO A 81 4.52 -23.54 -22.11
C PRO A 81 5.03 -24.83 -21.39
N SER A 82 5.05 -26.07 -21.86
CA SER A 82 5.10 -26.72 -23.17
C SER A 82 5.05 -28.25 -22.93
N MET A 83 4.67 -29.02 -23.96
CA MET A 83 4.96 -30.46 -24.15
C MET A 83 4.22 -31.47 -23.26
N ARG A 84 3.11 -32.05 -23.75
CA ARG A 84 2.88 -33.50 -23.69
C ARG A 84 1.71 -33.93 -24.57
N ASP A 85 1.96 -34.01 -25.87
CA ASP A 85 1.16 -34.85 -26.76
C ASP A 85 2.12 -35.81 -27.46
N GLY A 86 2.45 -36.88 -26.73
CA GLY A 86 2.82 -38.12 -27.37
C GLY A 86 1.55 -38.77 -27.87
N CYS A 87 1.40 -38.90 -29.18
CA CYS A 87 0.50 -39.88 -29.76
C CYS A 87 1.26 -40.69 -30.82
N ARG A 88 1.05 -41.99 -30.69
CA ARG A 88 1.61 -43.14 -31.38
C ARG A 88 1.45 -43.12 -32.90
#